data_AF-A0A945UVQ9-F1
#
_entry.id   AF-A0A945UVQ9-F1
#
_cell.length_a   1.000
_cell.length_b   1.000
_cell.length_c   1.000
_cell.angle_alpha   90.00
_cell.angle_beta   90.00
_cell.angle_gamma   90.00
#
_symmetry.space_group_name_H-M   'P 1'
#
loop_
_entity.id
_entity.type
_entity.pdbx_description
1 polymer ?
#
loop_
_entity_poly.entity_id
_entity_poly.type
_entity_poly.pdbx_seq_one_letter_code
_entity_poly.pdbx_strand_id
1 'polypeptide(L)'
;VMDVEAAAHGFVTFKTGQSMSFAISWAEMNEREECSCVFQGSKAGGTVRRLFGIDGLDDTAIDTCQIYTTENGLQVNRDVTVKLDETMGRERSAANFVKTLQGEETPLNTPTEALALMKVIDAAYASAESGAPVAL
;
A
#
# COMPACT_ATOMS: atom_id res chain seq x y z
N VAL A 1 -6.99 -6.66 -29.15
CA VAL A 1 -6.20 -7.61 -28.34
C VAL A 1 -5.63 -6.80 -27.19
N MET A 2 -5.88 -7.19 -25.94
CA MET A 2 -5.14 -6.67 -24.78
C MET A 2 -3.84 -7.48 -24.71
N ASP A 3 -2.69 -6.83 -24.88
CA ASP A 3 -1.36 -7.48 -24.80
C ASP A 3 -0.61 -7.17 -23.50
N VAL A 4 -1.29 -6.49 -22.56
CA VAL A 4 -0.80 -6.16 -21.22
C VAL A 4 -1.57 -6.96 -20.16
N GLU A 5 -0.91 -7.25 -19.04
CA GLU A 5 -1.53 -7.93 -17.91
C GLU A 5 -2.61 -7.06 -17.25
N ALA A 6 -3.73 -7.68 -16.90
CA ALA A 6 -4.84 -7.01 -16.18
C ALA A 6 -4.86 -7.37 -14.69
N ALA A 7 -4.01 -8.30 -14.25
CA ALA A 7 -3.92 -8.77 -12.88
C ALA A 7 -2.50 -9.26 -12.57
N ALA A 8 -2.04 -9.01 -11.35
CA ALA A 8 -0.76 -9.46 -10.83
C ALA A 8 -0.93 -9.95 -9.38
N HIS A 9 -0.40 -11.14 -9.13
CA HIS A 9 -0.34 -11.73 -7.79
C HIS A 9 1.09 -12.16 -7.53
N GLY A 10 1.60 -11.88 -6.34
CA GLY A 10 2.99 -12.18 -6.02
C GLY A 10 3.28 -12.27 -4.53
N PHE A 11 4.48 -12.71 -4.24
CA PHE A 11 4.99 -12.89 -2.88
C PHE A 11 6.43 -12.40 -2.78
N VAL A 12 6.71 -11.60 -1.76
CA VAL A 12 8.02 -11.00 -1.50
C VAL A 12 8.50 -11.43 -0.12
N THR A 13 9.77 -11.83 -0.04
CA THR A 13 10.48 -12.02 1.24
C THR A 13 11.47 -10.90 1.45
N PHE A 14 11.53 -10.38 2.68
CA PHE A 14 12.43 -9.30 3.04
C PHE A 14 13.68 -9.82 3.76
N LYS A 15 14.81 -9.11 3.62
CA LYS A 15 16.08 -9.44 4.30
C LYS A 15 15.94 -9.52 5.82
N THR A 16 14.98 -8.79 6.36
CA THR A 16 14.63 -8.73 7.79
C THR A 16 13.65 -9.83 8.23
N GLY A 17 13.28 -10.76 7.34
CA GLY A 17 12.50 -11.96 7.65
C GLY A 17 10.97 -11.81 7.52
N GLN A 18 10.46 -10.60 7.25
CA GLN A 18 9.05 -10.40 6.92
C GLN A 18 8.73 -10.97 5.54
N SER A 19 7.44 -11.11 5.27
CA SER A 19 6.94 -11.42 3.93
C SER A 19 5.69 -10.60 3.61
N MET A 20 5.42 -10.43 2.33
CA MET A 20 4.25 -9.72 1.82
C MET A 20 3.71 -10.46 0.61
N SER A 21 2.43 -10.80 0.64
CA SER A 21 1.67 -11.14 -0.56
C SER A 21 0.98 -9.89 -1.10
N PHE A 22 0.93 -9.74 -2.42
CA PHE A 22 0.14 -8.70 -3.06
C PHE A 22 -0.77 -9.31 -4.13
N ALA A 23 -1.93 -8.66 -4.32
CA ALA A 23 -2.89 -8.93 -5.38
C ALA A 23 -3.37 -7.58 -5.90
N ILE A 24 -3.22 -7.35 -7.19
CA ILE A 24 -3.59 -6.11 -7.87
C ILE A 24 -4.28 -6.51 -9.16
N SER A 25 -5.51 -6.06 -9.39
CA SER A 25 -6.26 -6.47 -10.57
C SER A 25 -7.25 -5.39 -11.01
N TRP A 26 -7.21 -5.08 -12.30
CA TRP A 26 -8.23 -4.29 -12.99
C TRP A 26 -9.41 -5.16 -13.45
N ALA A 27 -9.22 -6.48 -13.48
CA ALA A 27 -10.18 -7.45 -14.01
C ALA A 27 -10.77 -8.37 -12.92
N GLU A 28 -10.70 -7.95 -11.65
CA GLU A 28 -11.10 -8.79 -10.52
C GLU A 28 -12.60 -9.08 -10.47
N MET A 29 -13.42 -8.23 -11.12
CA MET A 29 -14.90 -8.32 -11.08
C MET A 29 -15.41 -8.41 -9.64
N ASN A 30 -14.86 -7.57 -8.76
CA ASN A 30 -15.27 -7.47 -7.37
C ASN A 30 -16.56 -6.63 -7.23
N GLU A 31 -17.19 -6.72 -6.06
CA GLU A 31 -18.41 -5.97 -5.75
C GLU A 31 -18.19 -4.45 -5.78
N ARG A 32 -16.97 -4.02 -5.45
CA ARG A 32 -16.58 -2.62 -5.26
C ARG A 32 -15.06 -2.46 -5.31
N GLU A 33 -14.58 -1.31 -5.78
CA GLU A 33 -13.16 -0.98 -5.75
C GLU A 33 -12.63 -0.92 -4.30
N GLU A 34 -11.55 -1.64 -4.03
CA GLU A 34 -10.89 -1.71 -2.73
C GLU A 34 -9.38 -1.53 -2.87
N CYS A 35 -8.81 -0.65 -2.05
CA CYS A 35 -7.37 -0.59 -1.80
C CYS A 35 -7.13 -0.83 -0.32
N SER A 36 -6.48 -1.95 0.01
CA SER A 36 -6.23 -2.30 1.40
C SER A 36 -4.86 -2.91 1.64
N CYS A 37 -4.38 -2.75 2.86
CA CYS A 37 -3.17 -3.34 3.37
C CYS A 37 -3.47 -3.94 4.74
N VAL A 38 -3.22 -5.23 4.88
CA VAL A 38 -3.27 -5.94 6.16
C VAL A 38 -1.85 -6.18 6.62
N PHE A 39 -1.56 -5.79 7.86
CA PHE A 39 -0.25 -5.97 8.46
C PHE A 39 -0.35 -6.79 9.74
N GLN A 40 0.67 -7.62 9.98
CA GLN A 40 0.76 -8.50 11.13
C GLN A 40 2.11 -8.27 11.80
N GLY A 41 2.08 -7.81 13.05
CA GLY A 41 3.25 -7.58 13.88
C GLY A 41 3.25 -8.45 15.13
N SER A 42 4.34 -8.39 15.89
CA SER A 42 4.52 -9.18 17.11
C SER A 42 3.61 -8.74 18.27
N LYS A 43 3.05 -7.52 18.22
CA LYS A 43 2.18 -6.97 19.27
C LYS A 43 0.75 -6.71 18.83
N ALA A 44 0.54 -6.50 17.54
CA ALA A 44 -0.75 -6.16 16.97
C ALA A 44 -0.75 -6.49 15.47
N GLY A 45 -1.94 -6.73 14.93
CA GLY A 45 -2.19 -6.62 13.50
C GLY A 45 -2.99 -5.36 13.20
N GLY A 46 -3.26 -5.11 11.93
CA GLY A 46 -4.17 -4.06 11.55
C GLY A 46 -4.51 -4.07 10.06
N THR A 47 -5.45 -3.22 9.72
CA THR A 47 -5.93 -3.03 8.35
C THR A 47 -6.04 -1.54 8.09
N VAL A 48 -5.41 -1.08 7.02
CA VAL A 48 -5.77 0.18 6.37
C VAL A 48 -6.56 -0.20 5.12
N ARG A 49 -7.75 0.36 4.94
CA ARG A 49 -8.60 0.08 3.80
C ARG A 49 -9.32 1.33 3.35
N ARG A 50 -9.35 1.51 2.03
CA ARG A 50 -10.18 2.45 1.32
C ARG A 50 -11.16 1.71 0.43
N LEU A 51 -12.41 2.17 0.45
CA LEU A 51 -13.46 1.81 -0.50
C LEU A 51 -13.99 3.10 -1.15
N PHE A 52 -14.72 3.01 -2.27
CA PHE A 52 -15.24 4.18 -3.00
C PHE A 52 -16.76 4.16 -3.11
N GLY A 53 -17.46 5.20 -2.65
CA GLY A 53 -18.92 5.22 -2.70
C GLY A 53 -19.46 5.07 -4.13
N ILE A 54 -18.72 5.63 -5.08
CA ILE A 54 -18.83 5.41 -6.52
C ILE A 54 -17.41 5.11 -7.02
N ASP A 55 -17.21 3.96 -7.65
CA ASP A 55 -15.88 3.55 -8.15
C ASP A 55 -15.27 4.63 -9.08
N GLY A 56 -13.98 4.89 -8.90
CA GLY A 56 -13.24 5.96 -9.60
C GLY A 56 -13.50 7.40 -9.15
N LEU A 57 -14.36 7.67 -8.15
CA LEU A 57 -14.56 9.01 -7.57
C LEU A 57 -13.92 9.16 -6.19
N ASP A 58 -12.74 9.80 -6.15
CA ASP A 58 -11.90 10.00 -4.95
C ASP A 58 -12.65 10.71 -3.80
N ASP A 59 -13.56 11.66 -4.09
CA ASP A 59 -14.32 12.42 -3.09
C ASP A 59 -15.40 11.58 -2.38
N THR A 60 -15.71 10.40 -2.90
CA THR A 60 -16.62 9.42 -2.27
C THR A 60 -15.88 8.37 -1.44
N ALA A 61 -14.58 8.55 -1.22
CA ALA A 61 -13.75 7.59 -0.49
C ALA A 61 -14.26 7.37 0.95
N ILE A 62 -14.23 6.10 1.35
CA ILE A 62 -14.55 5.64 2.71
C ILE A 62 -13.30 4.98 3.27
N ASP A 63 -12.63 5.69 4.18
CA ASP A 63 -11.40 5.24 4.82
C ASP A 63 -11.65 4.59 6.16
N THR A 64 -11.02 3.43 6.35
CA THR A 64 -11.01 2.73 7.63
C THR A 64 -9.57 2.35 7.98
N CYS A 65 -9.20 2.58 9.23
CA CYS A 65 -7.93 2.13 9.79
C CYS A 65 -8.22 1.48 11.15
N GLN A 66 -7.88 0.20 11.27
CA GLN A 66 -8.15 -0.58 12.47
C GLN A 66 -6.87 -1.27 12.97
N ILE A 67 -6.68 -1.28 14.29
CA ILE A 67 -5.63 -2.03 14.97
C ILE A 67 -6.28 -3.13 15.82
N TYR A 68 -5.76 -4.34 15.68
CA TYR A 68 -6.22 -5.52 16.41
C TYR A 68 -5.13 -5.92 17.42
N THR A 69 -5.44 -5.84 18.70
CA THR A 69 -4.46 -6.02 19.78
C THR A 69 -5.09 -6.63 21.03
N THR A 70 -4.29 -6.81 22.08
CA THR A 70 -4.75 -7.25 23.40
C THR A 70 -4.58 -6.15 24.43
N GLU A 71 -5.61 -5.88 25.23
CA GLU A 71 -5.57 -4.98 26.37
C GLU A 71 -6.15 -5.68 27.60
N ASN A 72 -5.43 -5.63 28.73
CA ASN A 72 -5.83 -6.29 29.97
C ASN A 72 -6.16 -7.80 29.79
N GLY A 73 -5.46 -8.47 28.87
CA GLY A 73 -5.68 -9.89 28.55
C GLY A 73 -6.88 -10.19 27.64
N LEU A 74 -7.56 -9.16 27.13
CA LEU A 74 -8.72 -9.30 26.25
C LEU A 74 -8.40 -8.79 24.84
N GLN A 75 -8.90 -9.49 23.82
CA GLN A 75 -8.79 -9.03 22.44
C GLN A 75 -9.66 -7.79 22.24
N VAL A 76 -9.09 -6.76 21.61
CA VAL A 76 -9.76 -5.50 21.32
C VAL A 76 -9.46 -5.02 19.90
N ASN A 77 -10.43 -4.32 19.33
CA ASN A 77 -10.30 -3.61 18.07
C ASN A 77 -10.25 -2.11 18.37
N ARG A 78 -9.33 -1.39 17.73
CA ARG A 78 -9.15 0.05 17.88
C ARG A 78 -9.31 0.72 16.53
N ASP A 79 -10.32 1.56 16.40
CA ASP A 79 -10.47 2.42 15.23
C ASP A 79 -9.51 3.61 15.35
N VAL A 80 -8.73 3.85 14.30
CA VAL A 80 -7.89 5.03 14.16
C VAL A 80 -8.65 6.03 13.30
N THR A 81 -9.24 7.03 13.95
CA THR A 81 -9.95 8.11 13.27
C THR A 81 -8.97 9.24 12.96
N VAL A 82 -8.85 9.60 11.69
CA VAL A 82 -8.07 10.74 11.21
C VAL A 82 -8.98 11.70 10.44
N LYS A 83 -8.54 12.95 10.30
CA LYS A 83 -9.21 13.89 9.40
C LYS A 83 -9.07 13.38 7.97
N LEU A 84 -10.18 13.32 7.24
CA LEU A 84 -10.17 13.00 5.82
C LEU A 84 -9.29 14.00 5.05
N ASP A 85 -8.44 13.47 4.17
CA ASP A 85 -7.68 14.23 3.20
C ASP A 85 -8.13 13.79 1.79
N GLU A 86 -9.02 14.57 1.20
CA GLU A 86 -9.58 14.36 -0.15
C GLU A 86 -8.47 14.30 -1.21
N THR A 87 -7.34 14.96 -0.97
CA THR A 87 -6.22 14.98 -1.92
C THR A 87 -5.35 13.73 -1.81
N MET A 88 -5.58 12.90 -0.79
CA MET A 88 -4.84 11.67 -0.52
C MET A 88 -3.33 11.91 -0.34
N GLY A 89 -2.95 13.00 0.34
CA GLY A 89 -1.56 13.37 0.57
C GLY A 89 -0.83 13.92 -0.66
N ARG A 90 -1.52 14.13 -1.80
CA ARG A 90 -0.91 14.69 -3.01
C ARG A 90 -0.46 16.14 -2.79
N GLU A 91 -1.30 16.97 -2.16
CA GLU A 91 -0.92 18.34 -1.79
C GLU A 91 0.24 18.34 -0.79
N ARG A 92 0.18 17.45 0.20
CA ARG A 92 1.24 17.31 1.21
C ARG A 92 2.58 16.92 0.57
N SER A 93 2.56 16.03 -0.41
CA SER A 93 3.74 15.60 -1.16
C SER A 93 4.37 16.76 -1.94
N ALA A 94 3.56 17.54 -2.66
CA ALA A 94 4.03 18.72 -3.38
C ALA A 94 4.60 19.80 -2.43
N ALA A 95 3.93 20.05 -1.31
CA ALA A 95 4.41 20.98 -0.29
C ALA A 95 5.72 20.51 0.35
N ASN A 96 5.86 19.22 0.63
CA ASN A 96 7.10 18.66 1.18
C ASN A 96 8.27 18.84 0.22
N PHE A 97 8.07 18.63 -1.08
CA PHE A 97 9.11 18.85 -2.08
C PHE A 97 9.69 20.27 -2.01
N VAL A 98 8.83 21.30 -1.99
CA VAL A 98 9.26 22.71 -1.89
C VAL A 98 10.02 22.95 -0.58
N LYS A 99 9.48 22.49 0.55
CA LYS A 99 10.09 22.66 1.88
C LYS A 99 11.43 21.95 2.01
N THR A 100 11.60 20.79 1.39
CA THR A 100 12.88 20.09 1.35
C THR A 100 13.93 20.86 0.56
N LEU A 101 13.57 21.47 -0.57
CA LEU A 101 14.48 22.35 -1.31
C LEU A 101 14.90 23.59 -0.51
N GLN A 102 14.03 24.06 0.39
CA GLN A 102 14.30 25.17 1.30
C GLN A 102 15.07 24.76 2.57
N GLY A 103 15.29 23.46 2.80
CA GLY A 103 15.94 22.95 4.00
C GLY A 103 15.06 22.95 5.25
N GLU A 104 13.74 23.06 5.09
CA GLU A 104 12.78 23.14 6.19
C GLU A 104 12.27 21.77 6.66
N GLU A 105 12.23 20.78 5.76
CA GLU A 105 11.75 19.43 6.05
C GLU A 105 12.60 18.37 5.34
N THR A 106 12.68 17.17 5.93
CA THR A 106 13.22 16.00 5.24
C THR A 106 12.25 15.53 4.14
N PRO A 107 12.76 14.99 3.01
CA PRO A 107 11.90 14.46 1.97
C PRO A 107 11.07 13.29 2.49
N LEU A 108 9.78 13.25 2.14
CA LEU A 108 8.87 12.13 2.44
C LEU A 108 9.21 10.88 1.63
N ASN A 109 9.80 11.07 0.45
CA ASN A 109 10.25 10.00 -0.43
C ASN A 109 11.65 10.34 -0.96
N THR A 110 12.56 9.37 -0.93
CA THR A 110 13.92 9.53 -1.46
C THR A 110 14.06 8.84 -2.83
N PRO A 111 14.99 9.30 -3.69
CA PRO A 111 15.29 8.62 -4.95
C PRO A 111 15.71 7.15 -4.76
N THR A 112 16.39 6.85 -3.65
CA THR A 112 16.82 5.47 -3.31
C THR A 112 15.62 4.56 -3.04
N GLU A 113 14.62 5.04 -2.30
CA GLU A 113 13.38 4.28 -2.05
C GLU A 113 12.59 4.07 -3.34
N ALA A 114 12.49 5.10 -4.19
CA ALA A 114 11.85 4.98 -5.50
C ALA A 114 12.54 3.93 -6.39
N LEU A 115 13.87 3.92 -6.44
CA LEU A 115 14.63 2.91 -7.17
C LEU A 115 14.41 1.49 -6.60
N ALA A 116 14.33 1.36 -5.27
CA ALA A 116 14.05 0.06 -4.64
C ALA A 116 12.66 -0.46 -5.04
N LEU A 117 11.65 0.41 -5.06
CA LEU A 117 10.30 0.07 -5.53
C LEU A 117 10.32 -0.41 -7.00
N MET A 118 10.98 0.31 -7.89
CA MET A 118 11.07 -0.06 -9.31
C MET A 118 11.72 -1.43 -9.49
N LYS A 119 12.79 -1.75 -8.73
CA LYS A 119 13.42 -3.07 -8.78
C LYS A 119 12.51 -4.22 -8.34
N VAL A 120 11.60 -3.98 -7.38
CA VAL A 120 10.60 -4.97 -6.98
C VAL A 120 9.60 -5.21 -8.11
N ILE A 121 9.19 -4.16 -8.82
CA ILE A 121 8.31 -4.26 -10.00
C ILE A 121 9.00 -5.05 -11.11
N ASP A 122 10.24 -4.70 -11.46
CA ASP A 122 11.02 -5.43 -12.48
C ASP A 122 11.19 -6.91 -12.11
N ALA A 123 11.45 -7.20 -10.83
CA ALA A 123 11.56 -8.57 -10.34
C ALA A 123 10.24 -9.34 -10.41
N ALA A 124 9.09 -8.68 -10.20
CA ALA A 124 7.78 -9.32 -10.36
C ALA A 124 7.54 -9.73 -11.82
N TYR A 125 7.87 -8.88 -12.78
CA TYR A 125 7.79 -9.23 -14.21
C TYR A 125 8.74 -10.37 -14.58
N ALA A 126 10.02 -10.27 -14.17
CA ALA A 126 11.01 -11.32 -14.44
C ALA A 126 10.63 -12.66 -13.78
N SER A 127 10.01 -12.62 -12.59
CA SER A 127 9.50 -13.81 -11.91
C SER A 127 8.32 -14.43 -12.65
N ALA A 128 7.38 -13.61 -13.15
CA ALA A 128 6.26 -14.08 -13.94
C ALA A 128 6.69 -14.71 -15.28
N GLU A 129 7.66 -14.10 -15.96
CA GLU A 129 8.18 -14.61 -17.25
C GLU A 129 8.94 -15.93 -17.07
N SER A 130 9.76 -16.03 -16.02
CA SER A 130 10.58 -17.23 -15.76
C SER A 130 9.86 -18.34 -14.99
N GLY A 131 8.76 -18.03 -14.31
CA GLY A 131 8.09 -18.93 -13.37
C GLY A 131 8.91 -19.24 -12.10
N ALA A 132 9.93 -18.44 -11.79
CA ALA A 132 10.85 -18.68 -10.68
C ALA A 132 11.05 -17.43 -9.80
N PRO A 133 11.46 -17.58 -8.52
CA PRO A 133 11.77 -16.43 -7.66
C PRO A 133 12.99 -15.64 -8.14
N VAL A 134 12.95 -14.31 -7.99
CA VAL A 134 14.05 -13.39 -8.31
C VAL A 134 14.60 -12.77 -7.02
N ALA A 135 15.93 -12.76 -6.87
CA ALA A 135 16.61 -12.17 -5.71
C ALA A 135 17.13 -10.74 -6.01
N LEU A 136 17.04 -9.84 -5.01
CA LEU A 136 17.38 -8.41 -5.10
C LEU A 136 18.50 -7.94 -4.15
#